data_AF-A0A1U7HZU3-F1
#
_entry.id   AF-A0A1U7HZU3-F1
#
_cell.length_a   1.000
_cell.length_b   1.000
_cell.length_c   1.000
_cell.angle_alpha   90.00
_cell.angle_beta   90.00
_cell.angle_gamma   90.00
#
_symmetry.space_group_name_H-M   'P 1'
#
loop_
_entity.id
_entity.type
_entity.pdbx_description
1 polymer ?
#
loop_
_entity_poly.entity_id
_entity_poly.type
_entity_poly.pdbx_seq_one_letter_code
_entity_poly.pdbx_strand_id
1 'polypeptide(L)'
;MFRFTNDEINLSTLNGRNGFTINGASTYDYSGSFVSDAGDINGDGFDDIIVGAVLSSDSGMFNYAVESYVVFGKASGFDASFNLAELNGNNGFTINRIRGFYTGGSVSSAGDVNGDGFNDLIIGAPGADPNGLESAGESYVIFGRDFTNKVTRQGTTGNDLLLGTNDDDILVGGLGNDTIRGGAGRDVLIGGAGNDVLSYGAIDRRLDGGSGTDTLAVDISGVNIDLTTTPNNRITGIEIIDLAGTGNNTLKLTRLDLLDLSETTNQLIVKGNTGDAVTSTLQGWSDRGTTNFGGVLYDRYTSGAATLLIDTDITQTIS
;
A
#
# COMPACT_ATOMS: atom_id res chain seq x y z
N MET A 1 11.57 23.09 -14.55
CA MET A 1 10.66 23.50 -15.64
C MET A 1 11.38 23.23 -16.96
N PHE A 2 11.11 22.09 -17.59
CA PHE A 2 11.59 21.84 -18.96
C PHE A 2 10.72 22.66 -19.91
N ARG A 3 11.35 23.50 -20.73
CA ARG A 3 10.68 24.20 -21.83
C ARG A 3 11.05 23.49 -23.12
N PHE A 4 10.07 22.86 -23.75
CA PHE A 4 10.20 22.40 -25.13
C PHE A 4 10.39 23.65 -26.00
N THR A 5 11.57 23.81 -26.59
CA THR A 5 11.85 24.92 -27.50
C THR A 5 11.37 24.65 -28.92
N ASN A 6 11.04 23.38 -29.21
CA ASN A 6 10.39 22.88 -30.43
C ASN A 6 9.32 21.86 -30.00
N ASP A 7 8.20 21.75 -30.72
CA ASP A 7 7.12 20.78 -30.47
C ASP A 7 7.51 19.32 -30.82
N GLU A 8 8.81 19.02 -30.89
CA GLU A 8 9.37 17.74 -31.33
C GLU A 8 10.47 17.24 -30.38
N ILE A 9 10.47 15.94 -30.09
CA ILE A 9 11.52 15.23 -29.36
C ILE A 9 12.18 14.24 -30.33
N ASN A 10 13.48 14.38 -30.56
CA ASN A 10 14.25 13.40 -31.32
C ASN A 10 14.72 12.27 -30.39
N LEU A 11 14.21 11.05 -30.59
CA LEU A 11 14.54 9.91 -29.73
C LEU A 11 16.03 9.54 -29.74
N SER A 12 16.79 9.92 -30.77
CA SER A 12 18.24 9.71 -30.82
C SER A 12 19.05 10.65 -29.93
N THR A 13 18.43 11.69 -29.37
CA THR A 13 19.08 12.67 -28.47
C THR A 13 18.74 12.47 -27.00
N LEU A 14 18.10 11.33 -26.67
CA LEU A 14 17.82 10.94 -25.30
C LEU A 14 19.13 10.71 -24.54
N ASN A 15 19.24 11.26 -23.33
CA ASN A 15 20.48 11.30 -22.56
C ASN A 15 20.31 11.06 -21.06
N GLY A 16 19.14 10.56 -20.63
CA GLY A 16 18.81 10.34 -19.22
C GLY A 16 18.20 11.56 -18.53
N ARG A 17 18.50 12.78 -19.00
CA ARG A 17 17.91 14.02 -18.46
C ARG A 17 16.64 14.45 -19.17
N ASN A 18 16.50 14.11 -20.45
CA ASN A 18 15.34 14.40 -21.31
C ASN A 18 14.54 13.14 -21.69
N GLY A 19 14.83 12.01 -21.05
CA GLY A 19 14.30 10.68 -21.36
C GLY A 19 15.42 9.68 -21.62
N PHE A 20 15.07 8.41 -21.78
CA PHE A 20 16.01 7.31 -21.96
C PHE A 20 15.41 6.21 -22.83
N THR A 21 16.25 5.33 -23.36
CA THR A 21 15.84 4.15 -24.14
C THR A 21 15.86 2.89 -23.27
N ILE A 22 14.88 2.01 -23.43
CA ILE A 22 14.88 0.68 -22.81
C ILE A 22 15.21 -0.35 -23.90
N ASN A 23 16.30 -1.09 -23.72
CA ASN A 23 16.80 -2.07 -24.67
C ASN A 23 16.35 -3.49 -24.29
N GLY A 24 15.95 -4.28 -25.30
CA GLY A 24 15.56 -5.69 -25.14
C GLY A 24 16.66 -6.57 -24.55
N ALA A 25 16.28 -7.64 -23.85
CA ALA A 25 17.21 -8.48 -23.12
C ALA A 25 17.94 -9.51 -24.02
N SER A 26 17.39 -9.81 -25.19
CA SER A 26 17.91 -10.86 -26.10
C SER A 26 17.67 -10.56 -27.58
N THR A 27 18.40 -11.26 -28.45
CA THR A 27 18.14 -11.22 -29.90
C THR A 27 16.76 -11.77 -30.21
N TYR A 28 16.01 -11.10 -31.10
CA TYR A 28 14.63 -11.47 -31.47
C TYR A 28 13.64 -11.48 -30.31
N ASP A 29 13.93 -10.75 -29.24
CA ASP A 29 13.02 -10.58 -28.09
C ASP A 29 11.81 -9.69 -28.42
N TYR A 30 11.92 -8.83 -29.44
CA TYR A 30 10.87 -7.86 -29.80
C TYR A 30 10.34 -7.05 -28.61
N SER A 31 11.21 -6.76 -27.64
CA SER A 31 10.89 -5.91 -26.50
C SER A 31 10.38 -4.54 -26.96
N GLY A 32 9.41 -3.99 -26.23
CA GLY A 32 8.66 -2.80 -26.63
C GLY A 32 7.49 -3.09 -27.57
N SER A 33 7.10 -4.36 -27.73
CA SER A 33 5.89 -4.76 -28.50
C SER A 33 4.61 -4.21 -27.88
N PHE A 34 4.60 -4.05 -26.56
CA PHE A 34 3.61 -3.26 -25.84
C PHE A 34 4.28 -2.63 -24.62
N VAL A 35 3.70 -1.53 -24.14
CA VAL A 35 4.13 -0.83 -22.94
C VAL A 35 2.91 -0.42 -22.14
N SER A 36 3.03 -0.40 -20.82
CA SER A 36 2.00 0.08 -19.91
C SER A 36 2.65 0.75 -18.70
N ASP A 37 1.90 1.60 -18.03
CA ASP A 37 2.23 2.05 -16.69
C ASP A 37 1.97 0.91 -15.69
N ALA A 38 2.85 0.75 -14.70
CA ALA A 38 2.68 -0.16 -13.56
C ALA A 38 2.18 0.55 -12.30
N GLY A 39 2.31 1.88 -12.21
CA GLY A 39 2.22 2.60 -10.94
C GLY A 39 3.41 2.29 -10.04
N ASP A 40 3.38 2.71 -8.78
CA ASP A 40 4.45 2.52 -7.80
C ASP A 40 4.32 1.14 -7.13
N ILE A 41 4.81 0.08 -7.79
CA ILE A 41 4.62 -1.29 -7.32
C ILE A 41 5.62 -1.68 -6.23
N ASN A 42 6.72 -0.92 -6.12
CA ASN A 42 7.76 -1.11 -5.12
C ASN A 42 7.66 -0.13 -3.92
N GLY A 43 6.76 0.85 -4.00
CA GLY A 43 6.41 1.81 -2.96
C GLY A 43 7.42 2.93 -2.79
N ASP A 44 8.39 3.12 -3.68
CA ASP A 44 9.46 4.10 -3.54
C ASP A 44 9.05 5.54 -3.87
N GLY A 45 7.78 5.74 -4.23
CA GLY A 45 7.19 7.03 -4.61
C GLY A 45 7.35 7.39 -6.08
N PHE A 46 7.87 6.49 -6.92
CA PHE A 46 8.02 6.70 -8.35
C PHE A 46 7.27 5.61 -9.14
N ASP A 47 6.46 6.02 -10.11
CA ASP A 47 5.76 5.07 -10.98
C ASP A 47 6.75 4.19 -11.78
N ASP A 48 6.40 2.93 -11.91
CA ASP A 48 7.16 1.88 -12.59
C ASP A 48 6.65 1.64 -14.01
N ILE A 49 7.49 1.04 -14.86
CA ILE A 49 7.21 0.85 -16.29
C ILE A 49 7.09 -0.63 -16.62
N ILE A 50 6.03 -1.01 -17.33
CA ILE A 50 5.87 -2.34 -17.93
C ILE A 50 6.36 -2.30 -19.38
N VAL A 51 7.26 -3.21 -19.73
CA VAL A 51 7.72 -3.44 -21.10
C VAL A 51 7.44 -4.88 -21.51
N GLY A 52 6.71 -5.05 -22.60
CA GLY A 52 6.35 -6.34 -23.16
C GLY A 52 7.23 -6.76 -24.32
N ALA A 53 7.63 -8.03 -24.32
CA ALA A 53 8.30 -8.73 -25.40
C ALA A 53 7.39 -9.83 -25.95
N VAL A 54 6.96 -9.68 -27.19
CA VAL A 54 6.21 -10.72 -27.90
C VAL A 54 7.21 -11.60 -28.63
N LEU A 55 7.50 -12.77 -28.07
CA LEU A 55 8.41 -13.72 -28.70
C LEU A 55 7.73 -14.32 -29.93
N SER A 56 8.35 -14.16 -31.10
CA SER A 56 8.10 -15.07 -32.23
C SER A 56 9.02 -16.27 -32.05
N SER A 57 8.49 -17.46 -31.74
CA SER A 57 9.33 -18.66 -31.76
C SER A 57 9.90 -18.88 -33.17
N ASP A 58 11.21 -19.08 -33.28
CA ASP A 58 11.98 -19.39 -34.51
C ASP A 58 11.58 -20.72 -35.22
N SER A 59 10.38 -21.24 -34.99
CA SER A 59 9.97 -22.57 -35.47
C SER A 59 8.65 -22.62 -36.25
N GLY A 60 8.17 -21.50 -36.79
CA GLY A 60 7.04 -21.51 -37.73
C GLY A 60 5.68 -21.93 -37.14
N MET A 61 5.57 -22.04 -35.81
CA MET A 61 4.31 -22.08 -35.09
C MET A 61 4.08 -20.70 -34.46
N PHE A 62 2.87 -20.16 -34.60
CA PHE A 62 2.45 -18.88 -34.03
C PHE A 62 2.29 -18.97 -32.49
N ASN A 63 3.38 -19.27 -31.79
CA ASN A 63 3.42 -19.34 -30.33
C ASN A 63 3.86 -17.98 -29.78
N TYR A 64 2.93 -17.05 -29.67
CA TYR A 64 3.19 -15.74 -29.05
C TYR A 64 3.28 -15.91 -27.53
N ALA A 65 4.43 -16.38 -27.04
CA ALA A 65 4.75 -16.29 -25.62
C ALA A 65 5.06 -14.82 -25.32
N VAL A 66 4.44 -14.31 -24.25
CA VAL A 66 4.71 -12.96 -23.78
C VAL A 66 5.66 -13.07 -22.60
N GLU A 67 6.81 -12.43 -22.73
CA GLU A 67 7.68 -12.11 -21.62
C GLU A 67 7.45 -10.64 -21.28
N SER A 68 7.32 -10.32 -20.00
CA SER A 68 7.09 -8.94 -19.58
C SER A 68 8.11 -8.58 -18.52
N TYR A 69 8.48 -7.31 -18.53
CA TYR A 69 9.48 -6.76 -17.64
C TYR A 69 8.85 -5.59 -16.91
N VAL A 70 9.12 -5.47 -15.63
CA VAL A 70 8.86 -4.26 -14.87
C VAL A 70 10.20 -3.59 -14.61
N VAL A 71 10.31 -2.31 -14.94
CA VAL A 71 11.48 -1.47 -14.65
C VAL A 71 11.07 -0.48 -13.58
N PHE A 72 11.82 -0.46 -12.46
CA PHE A 72 11.48 0.43 -11.37
C PHE A 72 11.81 1.89 -11.68
N GLY A 73 10.86 2.77 -11.36
CA GLY A 73 11.08 4.21 -11.24
C GLY A 73 12.14 4.50 -10.17
N LYS A 74 12.74 5.69 -10.21
CA LYS A 74 13.67 6.13 -9.16
C LYS A 74 13.99 7.62 -9.19
N ALA A 75 14.21 8.18 -8.00
CA ALA A 75 14.63 9.57 -7.79
C ALA A 75 15.94 9.95 -8.49
N SER A 76 16.88 9.01 -8.61
CA SER A 76 18.20 9.26 -9.20
C SER A 76 18.15 9.53 -10.70
N GLY A 77 17.00 9.31 -11.34
CA GLY A 77 16.85 9.33 -12.79
C GLY A 77 17.51 8.12 -13.45
N PHE A 78 17.55 8.14 -14.79
CA PHE A 78 18.07 7.06 -15.61
C PHE A 78 19.28 7.54 -16.43
N ASP A 79 20.14 6.60 -16.82
CA ASP A 79 21.12 6.83 -17.88
C ASP A 79 20.40 6.98 -19.24
N ALA A 80 21.13 7.35 -20.29
CA ALA A 80 20.58 7.45 -21.65
C ALA A 80 19.92 6.15 -22.14
N SER A 81 20.38 5.01 -21.64
CA SER A 81 19.84 3.69 -21.96
C SER A 81 19.81 2.77 -20.74
N PHE A 82 18.74 1.99 -20.62
CA PHE A 82 18.58 0.91 -19.66
C PHE A 82 18.46 -0.41 -20.41
N ASN A 83 19.16 -1.47 -19.98
CA ASN A 83 19.11 -2.78 -20.62
C ASN A 83 18.30 -3.76 -19.76
N LEU A 84 17.25 -4.36 -20.32
CA LEU A 84 16.40 -5.31 -19.60
C LEU A 84 17.15 -6.57 -19.15
N ALA A 85 18.27 -6.91 -19.79
CA ALA A 85 19.14 -8.00 -19.33
C ALA A 85 19.83 -7.71 -17.98
N GLU A 86 19.79 -6.46 -17.49
CA GLU A 86 20.41 -6.02 -16.24
C GLU A 86 19.42 -6.00 -15.05
N LEU A 87 18.17 -6.45 -15.27
CA LEU A 87 17.18 -6.58 -14.20
C LEU A 87 17.65 -7.55 -13.12
N ASN A 88 17.57 -7.13 -11.85
CA ASN A 88 18.17 -7.85 -10.73
C ASN A 88 17.33 -7.82 -9.44
N GLY A 89 16.10 -7.34 -9.50
CA GLY A 89 15.22 -7.21 -8.33
C GLY A 89 15.31 -5.85 -7.62
N ASN A 90 16.43 -5.12 -7.73
CA ASN A 90 16.55 -3.76 -7.18
C ASN A 90 16.20 -2.67 -8.21
N ASN A 91 16.20 -3.00 -9.50
CA ASN A 91 15.90 -2.09 -10.61
C ASN A 91 14.70 -2.57 -11.45
N GLY A 92 13.96 -3.54 -10.94
CA GLY A 92 12.85 -4.20 -11.61
C GLY A 92 13.01 -5.72 -11.69
N PHE A 93 12.08 -6.39 -12.36
CA PHE A 93 12.05 -7.85 -12.48
C PHE A 93 11.38 -8.32 -13.77
N THR A 94 11.60 -9.61 -14.08
CA THR A 94 10.98 -10.30 -15.21
C THR A 94 9.76 -11.10 -14.75
N ILE A 95 8.64 -10.89 -15.44
CA ILE A 95 7.44 -11.72 -15.36
C ILE A 95 7.62 -12.83 -16.40
N ASN A 96 7.98 -14.00 -15.90
CA ASN A 96 8.27 -15.16 -16.73
C ASN A 96 7.01 -15.68 -17.44
N ARG A 97 7.26 -16.35 -18.58
CA ARG A 97 6.25 -16.99 -19.42
C ARG A 97 5.25 -17.83 -18.61
N ILE A 98 3.97 -17.57 -18.85
CA ILE A 98 2.91 -18.56 -18.56
C ILE A 98 3.06 -19.67 -19.60
N ARG A 99 3.72 -20.78 -19.22
CA ARG A 99 3.90 -21.94 -20.12
C ARG A 99 2.53 -22.52 -20.43
N GLY A 100 2.18 -22.63 -21.71
CA GLY A 100 0.95 -23.30 -22.08
C GLY A 100 0.48 -22.98 -23.47
N PHE A 101 -0.17 -21.84 -23.67
CA PHE A 101 -1.10 -21.73 -24.78
C PHE A 101 -1.26 -20.31 -25.31
N TYR A 102 -2.01 -20.24 -26.40
CA TYR A 102 -1.76 -19.41 -27.56
C TYR A 102 -2.30 -17.99 -27.38
N THR A 103 -1.46 -17.00 -27.72
CA THR A 103 -1.85 -15.61 -28.05
C THR A 103 -2.25 -14.68 -26.89
N GLY A 104 -1.83 -13.42 -27.00
CA GLY A 104 -2.55 -12.29 -26.39
C GLY A 104 -2.29 -12.00 -24.92
N GLY A 105 -1.15 -12.41 -24.36
CA GLY A 105 -0.75 -12.01 -23.02
C GLY A 105 -0.71 -10.47 -22.90
N SER A 106 -1.37 -9.92 -21.88
CA SER A 106 -1.32 -8.49 -21.57
C SER A 106 -0.91 -8.30 -20.11
N VAL A 107 -0.21 -7.20 -19.82
CA VAL A 107 0.14 -6.79 -18.46
C VAL A 107 -0.18 -5.32 -18.33
N SER A 108 -0.85 -4.95 -17.23
CA SER A 108 -1.21 -3.57 -16.89
C SER A 108 -1.13 -3.39 -15.38
N SER A 109 -1.01 -2.14 -14.92
CA SER A 109 -1.35 -1.82 -13.52
C SER A 109 -2.81 -2.20 -13.24
N ALA A 110 -3.04 -2.76 -12.06
CA ALA A 110 -4.36 -2.97 -11.48
C ALA A 110 -4.74 -1.85 -10.49
N GLY A 111 -3.82 -0.93 -10.21
CA GLY A 111 -3.91 -0.11 -8.99
C GLY A 111 -3.56 -0.94 -7.76
N ASP A 112 -3.62 -0.34 -6.58
CA ASP A 112 -3.55 -1.07 -5.32
C ASP A 112 -4.92 -1.74 -5.05
N VAL A 113 -5.05 -3.04 -5.38
CA VAL A 113 -6.32 -3.78 -5.27
C VAL A 113 -6.46 -4.54 -3.96
N ASN A 114 -5.36 -4.80 -3.26
CA ASN A 114 -5.38 -5.44 -1.93
C ASN A 114 -5.27 -4.45 -0.79
N GLY A 115 -4.98 -3.20 -1.10
CA GLY A 115 -4.90 -2.13 -0.15
C GLY A 115 -3.54 -1.97 0.53
N ASP A 116 -2.46 -2.54 0.03
CA ASP A 116 -1.20 -2.56 0.78
C ASP A 116 -0.33 -1.29 0.67
N GLY A 117 -0.79 -0.29 -0.08
CA GLY A 117 -0.05 0.93 -0.36
C GLY A 117 0.93 0.78 -1.52
N PHE A 118 0.96 -0.38 -2.19
CA PHE A 118 1.73 -0.63 -3.39
C PHE A 118 0.77 -0.85 -4.58
N ASN A 119 1.13 -0.35 -5.76
CA ASN A 119 0.36 -0.69 -6.95
C ASN A 119 0.52 -2.19 -7.29
N ASP A 120 -0.55 -2.82 -7.73
CA ASP A 120 -0.58 -4.20 -8.17
C ASP A 120 -0.57 -4.30 -9.70
N LEU A 121 -0.27 -5.48 -10.21
CA LEU A 121 -0.32 -5.80 -11.63
C LEU A 121 -1.43 -6.79 -11.93
N ILE A 122 -2.08 -6.62 -13.08
CA ILE A 122 -2.98 -7.62 -13.65
C ILE A 122 -2.42 -8.15 -14.97
N ILE A 123 -2.45 -9.47 -15.13
CA ILE A 123 -1.98 -10.19 -16.30
C ILE A 123 -3.16 -10.93 -16.93
N GLY A 124 -3.42 -10.67 -18.20
CA GLY A 124 -4.37 -11.43 -19.01
C GLY A 124 -3.69 -12.58 -19.73
N ALA A 125 -4.26 -13.78 -19.65
CA ALA A 125 -3.84 -14.96 -20.39
C ALA A 125 -5.07 -15.58 -21.10
N PRO A 126 -5.58 -14.94 -22.18
CA PRO A 126 -6.86 -15.32 -22.79
C PRO A 126 -6.85 -16.73 -23.42
N GLY A 127 -5.68 -17.23 -23.82
CA GLY A 127 -5.51 -18.58 -24.35
C GLY A 127 -5.32 -19.68 -23.31
N ALA A 128 -5.41 -19.38 -22.01
CA ALA A 128 -5.24 -20.39 -20.97
C ALA A 128 -6.46 -21.32 -20.82
N ASP A 129 -6.23 -22.51 -20.24
CA ASP A 129 -7.23 -23.59 -20.16
C ASP A 129 -7.62 -23.90 -18.69
N PRO A 130 -8.19 -22.95 -17.94
CA PRO A 130 -8.50 -23.17 -16.53
C PRO A 130 -9.49 -24.31 -16.36
N ASN A 131 -9.26 -25.15 -15.36
CA ASN A 131 -10.13 -26.28 -15.04
C ASN A 131 -10.35 -27.27 -16.21
N GLY A 132 -9.40 -27.35 -17.14
CA GLY A 132 -9.50 -28.20 -18.34
C GLY A 132 -10.47 -27.69 -19.39
N LEU A 133 -10.89 -26.42 -19.31
CA LEU A 133 -11.73 -25.76 -20.30
C LEU A 133 -10.85 -25.07 -21.35
N GLU A 134 -10.79 -25.65 -22.54
CA GLU A 134 -10.00 -25.12 -23.66
C GLU A 134 -10.31 -23.64 -23.96
N SER A 135 -9.27 -22.80 -23.92
CA SER A 135 -9.28 -21.36 -24.19
C SER A 135 -10.32 -20.56 -23.40
N ALA A 136 -10.66 -21.00 -22.18
CA ALA A 136 -11.55 -20.24 -21.31
C ALA A 136 -10.87 -18.97 -20.74
N GLY A 137 -9.55 -18.92 -20.74
CA GLY A 137 -8.74 -17.78 -20.34
C GLY A 137 -8.54 -17.66 -18.83
N GLU A 138 -7.37 -17.17 -18.43
CA GLU A 138 -7.02 -16.89 -17.03
C GLU A 138 -6.63 -15.43 -16.87
N SER A 139 -6.75 -14.93 -15.64
CA SER A 139 -6.19 -13.65 -15.23
C SER A 139 -5.48 -13.83 -13.90
N TYR A 140 -4.35 -13.14 -13.77
CA TYR A 140 -3.49 -13.22 -12.60
C TYR A 140 -3.32 -11.83 -12.02
N VAL A 141 -3.36 -11.72 -10.71
CA VAL A 141 -2.98 -10.50 -9.99
C VAL A 141 -1.64 -10.77 -9.31
N ILE A 142 -0.69 -9.86 -9.47
CA ILE A 142 0.58 -9.85 -8.74
C ILE A 142 0.53 -8.66 -7.80
N PHE A 143 0.60 -8.93 -6.49
CA PHE A 143 0.63 -7.86 -5.51
C PHE A 143 1.97 -7.13 -5.52
N GLY A 144 1.91 -5.81 -5.43
CA GLY A 144 3.04 -4.94 -5.13
C GLY A 144 3.62 -5.23 -3.76
N ARG A 145 4.83 -4.74 -3.50
CA ARG A 145 5.52 -4.81 -2.21
C ARG A 145 6.85 -4.11 -2.30
N ASP A 146 7.51 -3.87 -1.17
CA ASP A 146 8.93 -3.56 -1.18
C ASP A 146 9.76 -4.75 -1.76
N PHE A 147 10.20 -4.59 -3.00
CA PHE A 147 11.05 -5.57 -3.70
C PHE A 147 12.52 -5.48 -3.30
N THR A 148 12.92 -4.48 -2.52
CA THR A 148 14.30 -4.34 -2.03
C THR A 148 14.62 -5.29 -0.87
N ASN A 149 13.61 -6.00 -0.34
CA ASN A 149 13.69 -6.83 0.87
C ASN A 149 14.22 -6.06 2.09
N LYS A 150 13.98 -4.75 2.17
CA LYS A 150 14.53 -3.91 3.23
C LYS A 150 13.49 -3.75 4.33
N VAL A 151 13.25 -4.82 5.08
CA VAL A 151 12.73 -4.66 6.44
C VAL A 151 13.79 -3.92 7.23
N THR A 152 13.57 -2.64 7.54
CA THR A 152 14.52 -1.84 8.34
C THR A 152 14.75 -2.52 9.68
N ARG A 153 13.67 -2.94 10.35
CA ARG A 153 13.74 -3.68 11.62
C ARG A 153 12.62 -4.71 11.72
N GLN A 154 12.99 -5.89 12.20
CA GLN A 154 12.06 -6.97 12.52
C GLN A 154 12.17 -7.27 14.01
N GLY A 155 11.02 -7.34 14.69
CA GLY A 155 10.91 -7.82 16.06
C GLY A 155 10.98 -9.34 16.12
N THR A 156 10.59 -9.88 17.26
CA THR A 156 10.80 -11.27 17.65
C THR A 156 9.47 -11.99 17.88
N THR A 157 9.45 -12.97 18.78
CA THR A 157 8.22 -13.61 19.24
C THR A 157 7.74 -13.07 20.59
N GLY A 158 8.42 -12.04 21.11
CA GLY A 158 8.09 -11.39 22.36
C GLY A 158 7.77 -9.92 22.13
N ASN A 159 7.42 -9.22 23.20
CA ASN A 159 7.04 -7.81 23.13
C ASN A 159 8.27 -6.93 22.85
N ASP A 160 8.31 -6.31 21.68
CA ASP A 160 9.42 -5.52 21.19
C ASP A 160 9.10 -4.02 21.12
N LEU A 161 10.15 -3.19 21.24
CA LEU A 161 10.10 -1.76 20.95
C LEU A 161 10.87 -1.51 19.65
N LEU A 162 10.14 -1.25 18.57
CA LEU A 162 10.72 -0.92 17.27
C LEU A 162 10.64 0.58 17.05
N LEU A 163 11.81 1.20 16.95
CA LEU A 163 11.95 2.61 16.62
C LEU A 163 12.58 2.70 15.23
N GLY A 164 11.98 3.41 14.30
CA GLY A 164 12.58 3.74 13.02
C GLY A 164 13.52 4.93 13.15
N THR A 165 13.75 5.58 12.02
CA THR A 165 14.78 6.57 11.78
C THR A 165 14.14 7.87 11.33
N ASN A 166 14.86 8.66 10.53
CA ASN A 166 14.29 9.83 9.86
C ASN A 166 14.07 9.57 8.36
N ASP A 167 14.41 8.37 7.89
CA ASP A 167 14.23 7.91 6.52
C ASP A 167 13.01 6.96 6.47
N ASP A 168 12.48 6.71 5.27
CA ASP A 168 11.38 5.76 5.08
C ASP A 168 11.77 4.36 5.58
N ASP A 169 11.02 3.86 6.55
CA ASP A 169 11.27 2.59 7.22
C ASP A 169 10.17 1.55 7.00
N ILE A 170 10.57 0.28 7.06
CA ILE A 170 9.64 -0.85 7.16
C ILE A 170 9.92 -1.56 8.48
N LEU A 171 8.97 -1.47 9.41
CA LEU A 171 9.07 -2.04 10.75
C LEU A 171 8.01 -3.13 10.91
N VAL A 172 8.44 -4.34 11.28
CA VAL A 172 7.57 -5.50 11.46
C VAL A 172 7.73 -6.04 12.88
N GLY A 173 6.68 -5.97 13.70
CA GLY A 173 6.66 -6.42 15.11
C GLY A 173 6.88 -7.92 15.23
N GLY A 174 6.00 -8.71 14.63
CA GLY A 174 6.12 -10.17 14.62
C GLY A 174 5.06 -10.83 15.50
N LEU A 175 5.47 -11.58 16.53
CA LEU A 175 4.53 -12.05 17.56
C LEU A 175 4.82 -11.32 18.86
N GLY A 176 3.80 -11.13 19.69
CA GLY A 176 3.94 -10.41 20.95
C GLY A 176 3.16 -9.11 20.90
N ASN A 177 3.13 -8.39 22.01
CA ASN A 177 2.50 -7.07 22.06
C ASN A 177 3.60 -6.02 21.84
N ASP A 178 3.72 -5.55 20.62
CA ASP A 178 4.81 -4.70 20.16
C ASP A 178 4.46 -3.21 20.25
N THR A 179 5.48 -2.37 20.32
CA THR A 179 5.35 -0.91 20.21
C THR A 179 6.21 -0.44 19.06
N ILE A 180 5.59 0.13 18.03
CA ILE A 180 6.22 0.47 16.77
C ILE A 180 6.09 1.96 16.50
N ARG A 181 7.22 2.64 16.30
CA ARG A 181 7.30 4.07 15.97
C ARG A 181 8.15 4.25 14.73
N GLY A 182 7.54 4.69 13.62
CA GLY A 182 8.25 4.93 12.36
C GLY A 182 9.31 6.03 12.46
N GLY A 183 8.99 7.13 13.15
CA GLY A 183 9.88 8.27 13.28
C GLY A 183 9.51 9.35 12.28
N ALA A 184 10.48 9.83 11.51
CA ALA A 184 10.21 10.68 10.35
C ALA A 184 10.46 9.87 9.07
N GLY A 185 9.85 10.28 7.96
CA GLY A 185 9.84 9.48 6.74
C GLY A 185 8.43 8.98 6.44
N ARG A 186 8.27 8.27 5.32
CA ARG A 186 7.03 7.61 4.91
C ARG A 186 7.10 6.13 5.26
N ASP A 187 6.67 5.79 6.46
CA ASP A 187 6.93 4.48 7.04
C ASP A 187 5.85 3.43 6.71
N VAL A 188 6.21 2.16 6.81
CA VAL A 188 5.31 1.01 6.82
C VAL A 188 5.46 0.32 8.17
N LEU A 189 4.41 0.35 8.98
CA LEU A 189 4.39 -0.26 10.32
C LEU A 189 3.43 -1.45 10.30
N ILE A 190 3.94 -2.63 10.64
CA ILE A 190 3.17 -3.87 10.72
C ILE A 190 3.34 -4.44 12.13
N GLY A 191 2.26 -4.48 12.91
CA GLY A 191 2.20 -5.05 14.25
C GLY A 191 2.47 -6.56 14.21
N GLY A 192 1.53 -7.30 13.63
CA GLY A 192 1.64 -8.74 13.46
C GLY A 192 0.63 -9.44 14.34
N ALA A 193 1.07 -10.31 15.25
CA ALA A 193 0.15 -11.01 16.15
C ALA A 193 0.36 -10.61 17.60
N GLY A 194 -0.69 -10.11 18.23
CA GLY A 194 -0.68 -9.63 19.60
C GLY A 194 -1.48 -8.34 19.70
N ASN A 195 -1.37 -7.64 20.82
CA ASN A 195 -2.01 -6.34 20.99
C ASN A 195 -0.94 -5.26 20.85
N ASP A 196 -0.82 -4.71 19.66
CA ASP A 196 0.27 -3.84 19.24
C ASP A 196 -0.10 -2.36 19.41
N VAL A 197 0.92 -1.52 19.54
CA VAL A 197 0.80 -0.06 19.58
C VAL A 197 1.62 0.54 18.44
N LEU A 198 0.93 1.09 17.44
CA LEU A 198 1.53 1.74 16.29
C LEU A 198 1.40 3.26 16.44
N SER A 199 2.50 3.98 16.27
CA SER A 199 2.49 5.44 16.28
C SER A 199 1.97 5.98 14.95
N TYR A 200 1.01 6.91 15.01
CA TYR A 200 0.46 7.54 13.82
C TYR A 200 1.44 8.58 13.25
N GLY A 201 1.93 8.34 12.03
CA GLY A 201 2.54 9.35 11.17
C GLY A 201 1.61 9.78 10.04
N ALA A 202 1.36 11.08 9.93
CA ALA A 202 0.45 11.64 8.93
C ALA A 202 0.89 11.38 7.46
N ILE A 203 2.17 11.04 7.25
CA ILE A 203 2.74 10.74 5.93
C ILE A 203 3.12 9.27 5.72
N ASP A 204 2.88 8.42 6.73
CA ASP A 204 3.21 6.99 6.67
C ASP A 204 2.45 6.31 5.52
N ARG A 205 3.08 5.36 4.84
CA ARG A 205 2.48 4.62 3.73
C ARG A 205 1.43 3.64 4.20
N ARG A 206 1.70 2.92 5.30
CA ARG A 206 0.81 1.88 5.84
C ARG A 206 1.00 1.69 7.33
N LEU A 207 -0.12 1.51 8.03
CA LEU A 207 -0.21 1.16 9.44
C LEU A 207 -1.14 -0.03 9.56
N ASP A 208 -0.61 -1.19 9.93
CA ASP A 208 -1.36 -2.44 10.03
C ASP A 208 -1.15 -3.05 11.41
N GLY A 209 -2.19 -3.08 12.23
CA GLY A 209 -2.12 -3.72 13.56
C GLY A 209 -1.98 -5.23 13.45
N GLY A 210 -2.57 -5.85 12.42
CA GLY A 210 -2.62 -7.30 12.27
C GLY A 210 -3.69 -7.95 13.15
N SER A 211 -3.34 -9.04 13.81
CA SER A 211 -4.28 -9.83 14.62
C SER A 211 -4.16 -9.51 16.10
N GLY A 212 -5.27 -9.10 16.71
CA GLY A 212 -5.37 -8.92 18.15
C GLY A 212 -6.29 -7.75 18.47
N THR A 213 -5.91 -6.94 19.45
CA THR A 213 -6.57 -5.68 19.76
C THR A 213 -5.53 -4.59 19.74
N ASP A 214 -5.46 -3.89 18.62
CA ASP A 214 -4.34 -3.02 18.29
C ASP A 214 -4.70 -1.56 18.46
N THR A 215 -3.69 -0.76 18.80
CA THR A 215 -3.82 0.64 19.13
C THR A 215 -3.04 1.50 18.15
N LEU A 216 -3.73 2.43 17.49
CA LEU A 216 -3.11 3.54 16.79
C LEU A 216 -2.99 4.73 17.74
N ALA A 217 -1.76 5.11 18.11
CA ALA A 217 -1.48 6.13 19.11
C ALA A 217 -0.91 7.42 18.51
N VAL A 218 -1.31 8.57 19.06
CA VAL A 218 -0.68 9.87 18.73
C VAL A 218 0.45 10.16 19.72
N ASP A 219 1.68 10.29 19.23
CA ASP A 219 2.87 10.53 20.07
C ASP A 219 3.32 12.00 20.09
N ILE A 220 2.71 12.88 19.28
CA ILE A 220 3.04 14.31 19.16
C ILE A 220 1.78 15.19 19.25
N SER A 221 1.98 16.51 19.41
CA SER A 221 0.88 17.48 19.57
C SER A 221 0.31 17.97 18.25
N GLY A 222 -1.02 18.18 18.23
CA GLY A 222 -1.71 18.81 17.11
C GLY A 222 -1.97 17.85 15.96
N VAL A 223 -2.05 16.56 16.24
CA VAL A 223 -2.29 15.53 15.25
C VAL A 223 -3.75 15.56 14.81
N ASN A 224 -3.98 15.53 13.50
CA ASN A 224 -5.30 15.37 12.91
C ASN A 224 -5.35 14.08 12.11
N ILE A 225 -6.14 13.11 12.57
CA ILE A 225 -6.44 11.87 11.88
C ILE A 225 -7.78 12.06 11.15
N ASP A 226 -7.75 12.29 9.83
CA ASP A 226 -8.96 12.38 9.02
C ASP A 226 -9.12 11.13 8.15
N LEU A 227 -9.81 10.13 8.70
CA LEU A 227 -10.09 8.85 8.02
C LEU A 227 -11.00 9.04 6.80
N THR A 228 -11.80 10.11 6.75
CA THR A 228 -12.71 10.38 5.61
C THR A 228 -11.98 10.74 4.32
N THR A 229 -10.68 11.05 4.43
CA THR A 229 -9.79 11.36 3.30
C THR A 229 -8.60 10.41 3.22
N THR A 230 -8.46 9.53 4.21
CA THR A 230 -7.41 8.52 4.24
C THR A 230 -7.90 7.32 3.43
N PRO A 231 -7.09 6.78 2.50
CA PRO A 231 -7.43 5.53 1.83
C PRO A 231 -7.72 4.43 2.85
N ASN A 232 -8.85 3.71 2.73
CA ASN A 232 -9.35 2.76 3.74
C ASN A 232 -8.36 1.65 4.12
N ASN A 233 -7.40 1.42 3.25
CA ASN A 233 -6.40 0.39 3.31
C ASN A 233 -5.06 0.85 3.92
N ARG A 234 -4.89 2.16 4.08
CA ARG A 234 -3.67 2.73 4.68
C ARG A 234 -3.58 2.43 6.17
N ILE A 235 -4.71 2.27 6.84
CA ILE A 235 -4.80 1.99 8.28
C ILE A 235 -5.76 0.82 8.47
N THR A 236 -5.24 -0.33 8.87
CA THR A 236 -6.00 -1.58 9.00
C THR A 236 -5.68 -2.29 10.32
N GLY A 237 -6.58 -3.17 10.74
CA GLY A 237 -6.41 -3.96 11.96
C GLY A 237 -6.28 -3.10 13.21
N ILE A 238 -7.07 -2.02 13.35
CA ILE A 238 -7.04 -1.14 14.53
C ILE A 238 -8.41 -1.15 15.24
N GLU A 239 -8.41 -1.48 16.54
CA GLU A 239 -9.59 -1.44 17.40
C GLU A 239 -9.60 -0.24 18.35
N ILE A 240 -8.43 0.38 18.56
CA ILE A 240 -8.26 1.50 19.50
C ILE A 240 -7.53 2.64 18.80
N ILE A 241 -8.10 3.84 18.83
CA ILE A 241 -7.38 5.08 18.53
C ILE A 241 -7.12 5.81 19.84
N ASP A 242 -5.85 6.04 20.16
CA ASP A 242 -5.42 6.74 21.36
C ASP A 242 -4.97 8.16 21.02
N LEU A 243 -5.83 9.13 21.34
CA LEU A 243 -5.57 10.56 21.17
C LEU A 243 -4.88 11.18 22.41
N ALA A 244 -4.71 10.44 23.50
CA ALA A 244 -4.29 10.95 24.81
C ALA A 244 -2.82 11.39 24.89
N GLY A 245 -2.14 11.51 23.74
CA GLY A 245 -0.80 12.06 23.61
C GLY A 245 -0.73 13.53 24.05
N THR A 246 0.32 14.21 23.60
CA THR A 246 0.51 15.63 23.97
C THR A 246 -0.44 16.53 23.18
N GLY A 247 -0.85 17.66 23.77
CA GLY A 247 -1.63 18.69 23.07
C GLY A 247 -3.05 18.26 22.73
N ASN A 248 -3.66 19.00 21.80
CA ASN A 248 -5.03 18.75 21.34
C ASN A 248 -4.98 18.02 20.00
N ASN A 249 -5.63 16.86 19.92
CA ASN A 249 -5.63 16.01 18.74
C ASN A 249 -7.06 15.80 18.25
N THR A 250 -7.22 15.52 16.96
CA THR A 250 -8.54 15.34 16.35
C THR A 250 -8.64 14.05 15.56
N LEU A 251 -9.78 13.38 15.70
CA LEU A 251 -10.18 12.25 14.85
C LEU A 251 -11.46 12.62 14.09
N LYS A 252 -11.46 12.41 12.79
CA LYS A 252 -12.64 12.52 11.95
C LYS A 252 -12.83 11.23 11.16
N LEU A 253 -14.03 10.67 11.21
CA LEU A 253 -14.35 9.38 10.63
C LEU A 253 -15.81 9.26 10.19
N THR A 254 -16.06 8.42 9.19
CA THR A 254 -17.39 7.91 8.84
C THR A 254 -17.69 6.60 9.56
N ARG A 255 -18.95 6.15 9.47
CA ARG A 255 -19.32 4.81 9.94
C ARG A 255 -18.63 3.70 9.15
N LEU A 256 -18.37 3.92 7.85
CA LEU A 256 -17.72 2.92 7.01
C LEU A 256 -16.23 2.82 7.38
N ASP A 257 -15.57 3.96 7.61
CA ASP A 257 -14.17 3.99 8.05
C ASP A 257 -13.97 3.13 9.32
N LEU A 258 -14.90 3.21 10.29
CA LEU A 258 -14.86 2.37 11.49
C LEU A 258 -14.98 0.88 11.18
N LEU A 259 -15.91 0.52 10.28
CA LEU A 259 -16.14 -0.88 9.92
C LEU A 259 -14.98 -1.47 9.12
N ASP A 260 -14.26 -0.63 8.39
CA ASP A 260 -13.10 -1.05 7.60
C ASP A 260 -11.80 -1.02 8.44
N LEU A 261 -11.79 -0.34 9.59
CA LEU A 261 -10.60 -0.20 10.44
C LEU A 261 -10.21 -1.50 11.14
N SER A 262 -11.18 -2.26 11.65
CA SER A 262 -10.96 -3.48 12.44
C SER A 262 -11.36 -4.71 11.65
N GLU A 263 -10.48 -5.71 11.63
CA GLU A 263 -10.75 -7.01 10.98
C GLU A 263 -11.50 -7.98 11.90
N THR A 264 -11.58 -7.66 13.19
CA THR A 264 -12.03 -8.59 14.23
C THR A 264 -13.33 -8.17 14.90
N THR A 265 -13.63 -6.86 14.92
CA THR A 265 -14.83 -6.32 15.56
C THR A 265 -15.42 -5.16 14.77
N ASN A 266 -16.71 -4.92 14.92
CA ASN A 266 -17.34 -3.68 14.43
C ASN A 266 -17.28 -2.57 15.49
N GLN A 267 -16.26 -2.58 16.35
CA GLN A 267 -16.14 -1.65 17.48
C GLN A 267 -14.83 -0.87 17.42
N LEU A 268 -14.92 0.44 17.59
CA LEU A 268 -13.76 1.32 17.79
C LEU A 268 -13.85 1.99 19.16
N ILE A 269 -12.73 1.95 19.89
CA ILE A 269 -12.55 2.70 21.13
C ILE A 269 -11.65 3.89 20.85
N VAL A 270 -12.11 5.09 21.16
CA VAL A 270 -11.33 6.32 21.08
C VAL A 270 -11.00 6.78 22.50
N LYS A 271 -9.73 6.69 22.86
CA LYS A 271 -9.17 7.24 24.10
C LYS A 271 -8.68 8.66 23.83
N GLY A 272 -8.64 9.49 24.87
CA GLY A 272 -8.20 10.87 24.74
C GLY A 272 -8.29 11.60 26.06
N ASN A 273 -7.95 12.88 26.04
CA ASN A 273 -8.01 13.75 27.20
C ASN A 273 -8.71 15.07 26.85
N THR A 274 -8.88 15.94 27.86
CA THR A 274 -9.49 17.26 27.66
C THR A 274 -8.70 18.09 26.65
N GLY A 275 -9.34 18.45 25.55
CA GLY A 275 -8.75 19.23 24.45
C GLY A 275 -8.80 18.48 23.12
N ASP A 276 -8.87 17.15 23.18
CA ASP A 276 -9.07 16.31 22.00
C ASP A 276 -10.51 16.43 21.47
N ALA A 277 -10.69 16.11 20.18
CA ALA A 277 -12.01 16.10 19.56
C ALA A 277 -12.24 14.93 18.60
N VAL A 278 -13.46 14.39 18.59
CA VAL A 278 -13.94 13.41 17.60
C VAL A 278 -15.11 13.99 16.83
N THR A 279 -15.06 13.89 15.51
CA THR A 279 -16.15 14.28 14.60
C THR A 279 -16.62 13.12 13.74
N SER A 280 -17.91 12.79 13.82
CA SER A 280 -18.57 11.82 12.94
C SER A 280 -20.02 12.23 12.73
N THR A 281 -20.27 12.96 11.64
CA THR A 281 -21.58 13.60 11.39
C THR A 281 -22.30 12.99 10.20
N LEU A 282 -23.63 13.00 10.24
CA LEU A 282 -24.51 12.47 9.20
C LEU A 282 -24.29 10.96 8.96
N GLN A 283 -23.96 10.22 10.01
CA GLN A 283 -23.68 8.79 9.98
C GLN A 283 -24.78 7.94 10.65
N GLY A 284 -25.83 8.56 11.16
CA GLY A 284 -26.97 7.86 11.76
C GLY A 284 -26.68 7.29 13.15
N TRP A 285 -25.78 7.93 13.89
CA TRP A 285 -25.40 7.50 15.22
C TRP A 285 -26.56 7.63 16.20
N SER A 286 -26.79 6.57 16.96
CA SER A 286 -27.69 6.58 18.11
C SER A 286 -26.88 6.50 19.39
N ASP A 287 -27.06 7.48 20.27
CA ASP A 287 -26.52 7.46 21.64
C ASP A 287 -27.17 6.32 22.45
N ARG A 288 -26.34 5.53 23.13
CA ARG A 288 -26.71 4.38 23.98
C ARG A 288 -26.33 4.60 25.45
N GLY A 289 -25.94 5.82 25.81
CA GLY A 289 -25.49 6.20 27.14
C GLY A 289 -24.02 5.85 27.39
N THR A 290 -23.57 6.20 28.58
CA THR A 290 -22.19 6.03 29.03
C THR A 290 -21.96 4.64 29.64
N THR A 291 -20.80 4.04 29.36
CA THR A 291 -20.35 2.77 29.93
C THR A 291 -18.97 2.91 30.56
N ASN A 292 -18.67 2.10 31.58
CA ASN A 292 -17.33 2.02 32.14
C ASN A 292 -16.55 0.88 31.46
N PHE A 293 -15.36 1.18 30.96
CA PHE A 293 -14.43 0.20 30.42
C PHE A 293 -13.03 0.47 30.97
N GLY A 294 -12.46 -0.50 31.70
CA GLY A 294 -11.12 -0.36 32.28
C GLY A 294 -10.97 0.78 33.30
N GLY A 295 -12.05 1.25 33.93
CA GLY A 295 -12.03 2.36 34.88
C GLY A 295 -12.24 3.74 34.25
N VAL A 296 -12.32 3.82 32.92
CA VAL A 296 -12.60 5.04 32.16
C VAL A 296 -14.06 5.02 31.68
N LEU A 297 -14.70 6.18 31.62
CA LEU A 297 -16.07 6.33 31.13
C LEU A 297 -16.04 6.63 29.63
N TYR A 298 -16.89 5.93 28.87
CA TYR A 298 -17.04 6.11 27.43
C TYR A 298 -18.50 6.34 27.08
N ASP A 299 -18.79 7.36 26.30
CA ASP A 299 -20.08 7.50 25.63
C ASP A 299 -20.16 6.52 24.47
N ARG A 300 -21.25 5.76 24.43
CA ARG A 300 -21.45 4.69 23.45
C ARG A 300 -22.43 5.10 22.37
N TYR A 301 -21.97 5.08 21.13
CA TYR A 301 -22.78 5.31 19.94
C TYR A 301 -22.88 4.04 19.11
N THR A 302 -24.04 3.82 18.47
CA THR A 302 -24.23 2.70 17.54
C THR A 302 -24.86 3.19 16.24
N SER A 303 -24.40 2.69 15.09
CA SER A 303 -25.03 2.90 13.79
C SER A 303 -24.92 1.63 12.94
N GLY A 304 -26.05 1.00 12.64
CA GLY A 304 -26.06 -0.34 12.04
C GLY A 304 -25.30 -1.35 12.90
N ALA A 305 -24.28 -1.99 12.33
CA ALA A 305 -23.41 -2.93 13.03
C ALA A 305 -22.24 -2.25 13.79
N ALA A 306 -21.97 -0.97 13.52
CA ALA A 306 -20.86 -0.22 14.10
C ALA A 306 -21.15 0.21 15.54
N THR A 307 -20.16 0.06 16.42
CA THR A 307 -20.15 0.56 17.80
C THR A 307 -18.95 1.49 17.99
N LEU A 308 -19.20 2.72 18.40
CA LEU A 308 -18.16 3.71 18.68
C LEU A 308 -18.20 4.05 20.17
N LEU A 309 -17.09 3.86 20.86
CA LEU A 309 -16.90 4.22 22.26
C LEU A 309 -15.92 5.39 22.32
N ILE A 310 -16.36 6.54 22.85
CA ILE A 310 -15.53 7.74 22.93
C ILE A 310 -15.37 8.13 24.39
N ASP A 311 -14.13 8.33 24.83
CA ASP A 311 -13.85 8.80 26.18
C ASP A 311 -14.64 10.08 26.49
N THR A 312 -15.29 10.13 27.65
CA THR A 312 -16.13 11.26 28.07
C THR A 312 -15.36 12.57 28.23
N ASP A 313 -14.02 12.52 28.33
CA ASP A 313 -13.18 13.72 28.43
C ASP A 313 -12.93 14.39 27.07
N ILE A 314 -13.29 13.74 25.96
CA ILE A 314 -13.10 14.23 24.58
C ILE A 314 -14.28 15.13 24.16
N THR A 315 -14.02 16.16 23.35
CA THR A 315 -15.08 16.94 22.70
C THR A 315 -15.69 16.16 21.53
N GLN A 316 -17.00 15.88 21.57
CA GLN A 316 -17.64 14.98 20.62
C GLN A 316 -18.65 15.72 19.72
N THR A 317 -18.53 15.56 18.40
CA THR A 317 -19.52 16.04 17.42
C THR A 317 -20.06 14.85 16.61
N ILE A 318 -21.13 14.23 17.13
CA ILE A 318 -21.65 12.95 16.65
C ILE A 318 -23.12 13.08 16.21
N SER A 319 -23.45 12.68 14.97
CA SER A 319 -24.83 12.67 14.40
C SER A 319 -25.01 11.66 13.28
#